data_AF-A0A1E1X0B4-F1
#
_entry.id   AF-A0A1E1X0B4-F1
#
_cell.length_a   1.000
_cell.length_b   1.000
_cell.length_c   1.000
_cell.angle_alpha   90.00
_cell.angle_beta   90.00
_cell.angle_gamma   90.00
#
_symmetry.space_group_name_H-M   'P 1'
#
loop_
_entity.id
_entity.type
_entity.pdbx_description
1 polymer ?
#
loop_
_entity_poly.entity_id
_entity_poly.type
_entity_poly.pdbx_seq_one_letter_code
_entity_poly.pdbx_strand_id
1 'polypeptide(L)'
;NATKILSPPHNYWLLSRSHGANTSFTTNMSCVQLGYIEVDPTSGLVILSATNDTGEWDQKMYNVSVDQVDYTVLQYKPEDTDLISTVKYRLLHLAQNYCYIVEKIEENRTTTLTSSGNKKCELWVVKQNEPDRYGTTITSDARHKCRRKYKDLCSPSKKVYKKKLCERRFA
;
A
#
# COMPACT_ATOMS: atom_id res chain seq x y z
N ASN A 1 9.44 11.27 3.92
CA ASN A 1 8.71 11.92 2.81
C ASN A 1 8.08 10.83 1.96
N ALA A 2 6.77 10.90 1.75
CA ALA A 2 5.96 9.96 1.00
C ALA A 2 6.03 10.14 -0.52
N THR A 3 6.52 11.27 -1.04
CA THR A 3 6.67 11.50 -2.49
C THR A 3 7.54 10.45 -3.17
N LYS A 4 8.53 9.90 -2.43
CA LYS A 4 9.42 8.83 -2.88
C LYS A 4 8.73 7.47 -3.12
N ILE A 5 7.46 7.33 -2.77
CA ILE A 5 6.64 6.15 -3.11
C ILE A 5 6.08 6.28 -4.53
N LEU A 6 5.78 7.51 -4.94
CA LEU A 6 5.18 7.86 -6.22
C LEU A 6 6.23 8.04 -7.33
N SER A 7 7.50 8.21 -6.97
CA SER A 7 8.60 8.41 -7.91
C SER A 7 9.89 7.67 -7.47
N PRO A 8 10.47 6.79 -8.31
CA PRO A 8 9.96 6.38 -9.62
C PRO A 8 8.69 5.52 -9.52
N PRO A 9 7.90 5.41 -10.60
CA PRO A 9 6.63 4.69 -10.58
C PRO A 9 6.84 3.17 -10.44
N HIS A 10 6.04 2.54 -9.57
CA HIS A 10 6.07 1.09 -9.33
C HIS A 10 4.67 0.53 -9.13
N ASN A 11 4.49 -0.75 -9.49
CA ASN A 11 3.32 -1.53 -9.12
C ASN A 11 3.58 -2.24 -7.79
N TYR A 12 2.58 -2.31 -6.91
CA TYR A 12 2.72 -2.86 -5.56
C TYR A 12 1.71 -3.95 -5.27
N TRP A 13 2.13 -4.97 -4.52
CA TRP A 13 1.26 -5.92 -3.85
C TRP A 13 1.07 -5.52 -2.39
N LEU A 14 -0.14 -5.65 -1.88
CA LEU A 14 -0.37 -5.66 -0.44
C LEU A 14 0.04 -7.02 0.12
N LEU A 15 1.20 -7.07 0.77
CA LEU A 15 1.76 -8.31 1.28
C LEU A 15 1.07 -8.74 2.58
N SER A 16 0.87 -7.82 3.52
CA SER A 16 0.37 -8.12 4.86
C SER A 16 -0.39 -6.94 5.46
N ARG A 17 -1.35 -7.26 6.31
CA ARG A 17 -2.22 -6.29 6.99
C ARG A 17 -2.44 -6.71 8.44
N SER A 18 -2.31 -5.76 9.37
CA SER A 18 -2.57 -6.00 10.80
C SER A 18 -4.03 -6.37 11.03
N HIS A 19 -4.29 -7.21 12.04
CA HIS A 19 -5.66 -7.53 12.44
C HIS A 19 -6.40 -6.26 12.89
N GLY A 20 -7.66 -6.13 12.47
CA GLY A 20 -8.50 -4.97 12.79
C GLY A 20 -8.03 -3.65 12.20
N ALA A 21 -7.10 -3.64 11.23
CA ALA A 21 -6.82 -2.47 10.40
C ALA A 21 -8.06 -2.12 9.56
N ASN A 22 -8.32 -0.83 9.37
CA ASN A 22 -9.43 -0.37 8.56
C ASN A 22 -9.16 -0.66 7.08
N THR A 23 -10.03 -1.44 6.47
CA THR A 23 -9.86 -1.95 5.11
C THR A 23 -10.75 -1.24 4.09
N SER A 24 -11.29 -0.06 4.40
CA SER A 24 -12.25 0.58 3.48
C SER A 24 -11.65 0.90 2.11
N PHE A 25 -10.34 1.17 2.05
CA PHE A 25 -9.62 1.42 0.80
C PHE A 25 -9.26 0.12 0.07
N THR A 26 -8.66 -0.83 0.77
CA THR A 26 -8.08 -2.04 0.19
C THR A 26 -9.03 -3.22 0.13
N THR A 27 -10.24 -3.08 0.68
CA THR A 27 -11.20 -4.13 1.04
C THR A 27 -10.62 -5.23 1.94
N ASN A 28 -11.46 -6.09 2.51
CA ASN A 28 -10.99 -7.22 3.32
C ASN A 28 -10.52 -8.43 2.45
N MET A 29 -10.32 -8.21 1.15
CA MET A 29 -10.06 -9.24 0.16
C MET A 29 -8.58 -9.62 0.06
N SER A 30 -8.32 -10.72 -0.65
CA SER A 30 -6.96 -11.18 -0.96
C SER A 30 -6.46 -10.57 -2.27
N CYS A 31 -5.16 -10.71 -2.53
CA CYS A 31 -4.56 -10.34 -3.82
C CYS A 31 -4.76 -8.88 -4.22
N VAL A 32 -4.75 -7.98 -3.23
CA VAL A 32 -4.85 -6.53 -3.46
C VAL A 32 -3.56 -6.02 -4.09
N GLN A 33 -3.67 -5.29 -5.20
CA GLN A 33 -2.56 -4.61 -5.86
C GLN A 33 -2.87 -3.14 -6.17
N LEU A 34 -1.81 -2.35 -6.27
CA LEU A 34 -1.81 -1.03 -6.86
C LEU A 34 -1.00 -1.05 -8.15
N GLY A 35 -1.62 -0.65 -9.25
CA GLY A 35 -0.99 -0.45 -10.55
C GLY A 35 -0.78 1.04 -10.81
N TYR A 36 0.43 1.43 -11.17
CA TYR A 36 0.70 2.76 -11.69
C TYR A 36 0.16 2.87 -13.12
N ILE A 37 -0.58 3.95 -13.39
CA ILE A 37 -1.13 4.24 -14.71
C ILE A 37 -0.35 5.39 -15.34
N GLU A 38 -0.47 6.60 -14.79
CA GLU A 38 0.20 7.79 -15.31
C GLU A 38 0.35 8.91 -14.27
N VAL A 39 1.05 9.98 -14.64
CA VAL A 39 0.97 11.27 -13.95
C VAL A 39 -0.02 12.13 -14.72
N ASP A 40 -1.06 12.62 -14.07
CA ASP A 40 -1.97 13.62 -14.64
C ASP A 40 -1.17 14.91 -14.93
N PRO A 41 -1.04 15.32 -16.21
CA PRO A 41 -0.23 16.46 -16.60
C PRO A 41 -0.81 17.80 -16.11
N THR A 42 -2.09 17.86 -15.78
CA THR A 42 -2.79 19.08 -15.35
C THR A 42 -2.61 19.30 -13.85
N SER A 43 -2.83 18.25 -13.06
CA SER A 43 -2.79 18.35 -11.60
C SER A 43 -1.42 17.95 -11.00
N GLY A 44 -0.57 17.28 -11.79
CA GLY A 44 0.68 16.70 -11.32
C GLY A 44 0.48 15.50 -10.39
N LEU A 45 -0.75 14.98 -10.30
CA LEU A 45 -1.11 13.85 -9.44
C LEU A 45 -0.78 12.52 -10.10
N VAL A 46 -0.54 11.49 -9.30
CA VAL A 46 -0.31 10.13 -9.80
C VAL A 46 -1.62 9.36 -9.82
N ILE A 47 -1.98 8.80 -10.97
CA ILE A 47 -3.15 7.94 -11.12
C ILE A 47 -2.74 6.49 -10.85
N LEU A 48 -3.38 5.86 -9.87
CA LEU A 48 -3.21 4.45 -9.56
C LEU A 48 -4.51 3.68 -9.74
N SER A 49 -4.42 2.46 -10.27
CA SER A 49 -5.50 1.48 -10.21
C SER A 49 -5.35 0.60 -8.98
N ALA A 50 -6.41 0.47 -8.17
CA ALA A 50 -6.50 -0.55 -7.13
C ALA A 50 -7.37 -1.69 -7.62
N THR A 51 -6.89 -2.91 -7.43
CA THR A 51 -7.63 -4.12 -7.81
C THR A 51 -7.48 -5.20 -6.74
N ASN A 52 -8.48 -6.07 -6.63
CA ASN A 52 -8.52 -7.19 -5.69
C ASN A 52 -9.19 -8.41 -6.35
N ASP A 53 -9.08 -9.58 -5.71
CA ASP A 53 -9.68 -10.81 -6.23
C ASP A 53 -11.14 -10.98 -5.74
N THR A 54 -12.09 -10.55 -6.57
CA THR A 54 -13.55 -10.75 -6.39
C THR A 54 -14.16 -11.79 -7.33
N GLY A 55 -13.38 -12.41 -8.22
CA GLY A 55 -13.93 -13.24 -9.30
C GLY A 55 -14.39 -12.45 -10.53
N GLU A 56 -14.81 -11.19 -10.34
CA GLU A 56 -14.89 -10.14 -11.37
C GLU A 56 -13.98 -8.99 -10.90
N TRP A 57 -12.99 -8.57 -11.68
CA TRP A 57 -12.01 -7.58 -11.22
C TRP A 57 -12.67 -6.21 -11.03
N ASP A 58 -12.95 -5.84 -9.78
CA ASP A 58 -13.45 -4.50 -9.44
C ASP A 58 -12.25 -3.55 -9.41
N GLN A 59 -11.97 -2.92 -10.55
CA GLN A 59 -10.90 -1.93 -10.69
C GLN A 59 -11.41 -0.55 -10.28
N LYS A 60 -10.68 0.10 -9.36
CA LYS A 60 -10.97 1.47 -8.93
C LYS A 60 -9.78 2.37 -9.19
N MET A 61 -10.04 3.54 -9.76
CA MET A 61 -9.02 4.53 -10.08
C MET A 61 -8.91 5.56 -8.96
N TYR A 62 -7.68 5.93 -8.62
CA TYR A 62 -7.38 6.89 -7.57
C TYR A 62 -6.36 7.91 -8.05
N ASN A 63 -6.71 9.18 -7.82
CA ASN A 63 -5.78 10.28 -7.82
C ASN A 63 -5.01 10.28 -6.50
N VAL A 64 -3.69 10.14 -6.58
CA VAL A 64 -2.80 10.00 -5.44
C VAL A 64 -1.89 11.20 -5.31
N SER A 65 -1.88 11.78 -4.12
CA SER A 65 -1.07 12.95 -3.78
C SER A 65 -0.38 12.77 -2.43
N VAL A 66 0.52 13.70 -2.11
CA VAL A 66 1.10 13.82 -0.77
C VAL A 66 0.53 15.08 -0.13
N ASP A 67 0.16 14.98 1.13
CA ASP A 67 -0.36 16.11 1.91
C ASP A 67 0.68 17.25 1.94
N GLN A 68 0.23 18.48 1.68
CA GLN A 68 1.11 19.64 1.57
C GLN A 68 1.63 20.14 2.93
N VAL A 69 0.96 19.78 4.03
CA VAL A 69 1.34 20.16 5.39
C VAL A 69 2.15 19.05 6.05
N ASP A 70 1.71 17.79 5.91
CA ASP A 70 2.43 16.62 6.41
C ASP A 70 2.93 15.73 5.26
N TYR A 71 4.16 15.97 4.80
CA TYR A 71 4.80 15.20 3.72
C TYR A 71 5.01 13.71 4.04
N THR A 72 4.57 13.20 5.20
CA THR A 72 4.50 11.77 5.48
C THR A 72 3.16 11.15 5.13
N VAL A 73 2.17 11.93 4.72
CA VAL A 73 0.81 11.46 4.46
C VAL A 73 0.55 11.34 2.96
N LEU A 74 0.17 10.13 2.54
CA LEU A 74 -0.40 9.84 1.23
C LEU A 74 -1.91 10.07 1.26
N GLN A 75 -2.44 10.68 0.22
CA GLN A 75 -3.87 10.92 0.04
C GLN A 75 -4.34 10.20 -1.22
N TYR A 76 -5.40 9.42 -1.12
CA TYR A 76 -6.02 8.69 -2.21
C TYR A 76 -7.44 9.21 -2.40
N LYS A 77 -7.68 9.90 -3.51
CA LYS A 77 -9.00 10.40 -3.90
C LYS A 77 -9.53 9.53 -5.06
N PRO A 78 -10.67 8.86 -4.92
CA PRO A 78 -11.29 8.16 -6.03
C PRO A 78 -11.56 9.11 -7.21
N GLU A 79 -11.38 8.63 -8.43
CA GLU A 79 -11.60 9.42 -9.64
C GLU A 79 -13.10 9.61 -9.95
N ASP A 80 -13.87 8.52 -9.86
CA ASP A 80 -15.26 8.46 -10.38
C ASP A 80 -16.36 8.90 -9.39
N THR A 81 -16.01 9.48 -8.24
CA THR A 81 -17.02 9.79 -7.21
C THR A 81 -16.69 11.03 -6.40
N ASP A 82 -17.56 12.04 -6.48
CA ASP A 82 -17.52 13.22 -5.59
C ASP A 82 -17.99 12.94 -4.15
N LEU A 83 -18.58 11.76 -3.92
CA LEU A 83 -19.21 11.38 -2.65
C LEU A 83 -18.29 10.57 -1.70
N ILE A 84 -17.16 10.05 -2.18
CA ILE A 84 -16.27 9.22 -1.37
C ILE A 84 -15.14 10.08 -0.79
N SER A 85 -14.99 10.05 0.54
CA SER A 85 -13.95 10.83 1.22
C SER A 85 -12.54 10.37 0.83
N THR A 86 -11.63 11.33 0.76
CA THR A 86 -10.21 11.08 0.53
C THR A 86 -9.64 10.18 1.62
N VAL A 87 -9.08 9.03 1.22
CA VAL A 87 -8.42 8.15 2.17
C VAL A 87 -7.01 8.63 2.43
N LYS A 88 -6.64 8.79 3.70
CA LYS A 88 -5.30 9.22 4.10
C LYS A 88 -4.52 8.10 4.78
N TYR A 89 -3.26 7.94 4.41
CA TYR A 89 -2.33 6.99 4.99
C TYR A 89 -1.06 7.70 5.44
N ARG A 90 -0.64 7.47 6.69
CA ARG A 90 0.65 7.92 7.19
C ARG A 90 1.74 6.90 6.87
N LEU A 91 2.82 7.37 6.27
CA LEU A 91 4.03 6.60 6.05
C LEU A 91 4.78 6.37 7.36
N LEU A 92 4.98 5.10 7.71
CA LEU A 92 5.74 4.68 8.89
C LEU A 92 7.16 4.27 8.54
N HIS A 93 7.34 3.64 7.37
CA HIS A 93 8.64 3.20 6.90
C HIS A 93 8.65 3.11 5.38
N LEU A 94 9.79 3.46 4.78
CA LEU A 94 10.03 3.35 3.35
C LEU A 94 11.40 2.72 3.10
N ALA A 95 11.43 1.63 2.35
CA ALA A 95 12.61 1.14 1.66
C ALA A 95 12.37 1.40 0.16
N GLN A 96 12.91 2.51 -0.33
CA GLN A 96 12.63 3.02 -1.67
C GLN A 96 12.86 1.94 -2.75
N ASN A 97 11.93 1.82 -3.70
CA ASN A 97 11.91 0.81 -4.77
C ASN A 97 11.72 -0.66 -4.30
N TYR A 98 11.40 -0.89 -3.02
CA TYR A 98 11.20 -2.23 -2.48
C TYR A 98 9.88 -2.39 -1.75
N CYS A 99 9.65 -1.56 -0.73
CA CYS A 99 8.47 -1.67 0.12
C CYS A 99 8.17 -0.37 0.86
N TYR A 100 6.95 -0.26 1.34
CA TYR A 100 6.59 0.74 2.33
C TYR A 100 5.58 0.18 3.32
N ILE A 101 5.58 0.78 4.51
CA ILE A 101 4.67 0.45 5.61
C ILE A 101 3.87 1.71 5.92
N VAL A 102 2.55 1.58 5.90
CA VAL A 102 1.62 2.69 6.14
C VAL A 102 0.59 2.31 7.20
N GLU A 103 0.07 3.33 7.86
CA GLU A 103 -1.08 3.24 8.77
C GLU A 103 -2.17 4.17 8.26
N LYS A 104 -3.41 3.67 8.19
CA LYS A 104 -4.55 4.50 7.79
C LYS A 104 -4.82 5.55 8.88
N ILE A 105 -5.03 6.79 8.48
CA ILE A 105 -5.46 7.86 9.38
C ILE A 105 -6.99 7.78 9.49
N GLU A 106 -7.51 7.57 10.70
CA GLU A 106 -8.95 7.57 10.97
C GLU A 106 -9.42 9.01 11.19
N GLU A 107 -10.47 9.44 10.49
CA GLU A 107 -11.00 10.81 10.51
C GLU A 107 -11.47 11.28 11.92
N ASN A 108 -11.85 10.33 12.80
CA ASN A 108 -12.39 10.63 14.13
C ASN A 108 -11.37 10.53 15.28
N ARG A 109 -10.07 10.34 15.00
CA ARG A 109 -9.05 10.37 16.04
C ARG A 109 -8.45 11.75 16.14
N THR A 110 -8.97 12.56 17.06
CA THR A 110 -8.23 13.66 17.67
C THR A 110 -6.86 13.14 18.10
N THR A 111 -5.83 13.88 17.72
CA THR A 111 -4.41 13.51 17.75
C THR A 111 -3.86 13.39 19.17
N THR A 112 -4.37 12.49 19.99
CA THR A 112 -3.62 12.01 21.16
C THR A 112 -2.54 11.06 20.66
N LEU A 113 -1.31 11.59 20.59
CA LEU A 113 -0.05 10.84 20.56
C LEU A 113 0.08 10.00 21.84
N THR A 114 -0.77 9.00 22.00
CA THR A 114 -0.68 8.03 23.10
C THR A 114 -1.03 6.67 22.55
N SER A 115 -0.01 5.88 22.23
CA SER A 115 0.22 4.60 22.91
C SER A 115 1.42 3.93 22.27
N SER A 116 2.30 3.44 23.14
CA SER A 116 3.37 2.47 22.88
C SER A 116 2.83 1.10 22.43
N GLY A 117 1.66 1.05 21.80
CA GLY A 117 1.02 -0.13 21.27
C GLY A 117 1.35 -0.33 19.80
N ASN A 118 1.47 -1.59 19.39
CA ASN A 118 1.76 -1.95 18.01
C ASN A 118 0.71 -1.36 17.05
N LYS A 119 1.16 -0.64 16.01
CA LYS A 119 0.29 0.11 15.09
C LYS A 119 -0.52 -0.80 14.16
N LYS A 120 -1.65 -0.31 13.63
CA LYS A 120 -2.45 -1.05 12.65
C LYS A 120 -1.96 -0.73 11.25
N CYS A 121 -1.10 -1.58 10.70
CA CYS A 121 -0.36 -1.26 9.50
C CYS A 121 -0.70 -2.14 8.30
N GLU A 122 -0.33 -1.63 7.14
CA GLU A 122 -0.24 -2.34 5.88
C GLU A 122 1.20 -2.35 5.37
N LEU A 123 1.63 -3.49 4.84
CA LEU A 123 2.93 -3.67 4.19
C LEU A 123 2.74 -3.87 2.70
N TRP A 124 3.20 -2.91 1.93
CA TRP A 124 3.19 -2.93 0.47
C TRP A 124 4.58 -3.24 -0.08
N VAL A 125 4.66 -4.05 -1.13
CA VAL A 125 5.93 -4.47 -1.75
C VAL A 125 5.85 -4.37 -3.26
N VAL A 126 6.93 -3.95 -3.91
CA VAL A 126 6.99 -3.80 -5.37
C VAL A 126 6.80 -5.16 -6.06
N LYS A 127 5.97 -5.19 -7.11
CA LYS A 127 5.61 -6.38 -7.90
C LYS A 127 6.78 -6.94 -8.71
N GLN A 128 7.64 -6.10 -9.29
CA GLN A 128 8.80 -6.52 -10.10
C GLN A 128 9.94 -7.15 -9.30
N ASN A 129 9.92 -7.09 -7.97
CA ASN A 129 10.93 -7.72 -7.10
C ASN A 129 10.60 -9.18 -6.78
N GLU A 130 10.10 -9.93 -7.77
CA GLU A 130 9.94 -11.37 -7.65
C GLU A 130 11.31 -12.07 -7.75
N PRO A 131 11.56 -13.11 -6.92
CA PRO A 131 12.63 -14.04 -7.22
C PRO A 131 12.30 -14.76 -8.53
N ASP A 132 13.31 -14.93 -9.38
CA ASP A 132 13.26 -15.91 -10.44
C ASP A 132 13.04 -17.33 -9.86
N ARG A 133 12.88 -18.33 -10.73
CA ARG A 133 12.72 -19.74 -10.32
C ARG A 133 13.89 -20.28 -9.49
N TYR A 134 14.98 -19.52 -9.31
CA TYR A 134 16.22 -19.92 -8.64
C TYR A 134 16.51 -19.14 -7.33
N GLY A 135 15.66 -18.18 -6.94
CA GLY A 135 15.63 -17.67 -5.57
C GLY A 135 16.74 -16.70 -5.18
N THR A 136 17.54 -16.20 -6.12
CA THR A 136 18.64 -15.27 -5.83
C THR A 136 18.50 -13.96 -6.60
N THR A 137 17.97 -12.93 -5.93
CA THR A 137 18.25 -11.54 -6.27
C THR A 137 18.41 -10.73 -4.98
N ILE A 138 19.08 -9.59 -5.08
CA ILE A 138 19.29 -8.51 -4.07
C ILE A 138 17.98 -8.15 -3.29
N THR A 139 16.84 -8.57 -3.82
CA THR A 139 15.48 -8.50 -3.29
C THR A 139 15.22 -9.28 -1.99
N SER A 140 15.97 -10.35 -1.68
CA SER A 140 15.67 -11.20 -0.51
C SER A 140 15.95 -10.46 0.81
N ASP A 141 17.09 -9.75 0.89
CA ASP A 141 17.52 -8.99 2.06
C ASP A 141 16.64 -7.75 2.28
N ALA A 142 16.33 -7.01 1.22
CA ALA A 142 15.43 -5.86 1.30
C ALA A 142 14.04 -6.30 1.79
N ARG A 143 13.50 -7.40 1.24
CA ARG A 143 12.23 -7.97 1.69
C ARG A 143 12.26 -8.45 3.13
N HIS A 144 13.37 -9.06 3.54
CA HIS A 144 13.56 -9.51 4.92
C HIS A 144 13.59 -8.31 5.88
N LYS A 145 14.31 -7.24 5.52
CA LYS A 145 14.34 -5.97 6.27
C LYS A 145 12.95 -5.34 6.39
N CYS A 146 12.19 -5.27 5.29
CA CYS A 146 10.80 -4.78 5.29
C CYS A 146 9.92 -5.59 6.25
N ARG A 147 10.03 -6.92 6.23
CA ARG A 147 9.25 -7.80 7.11
C ARG A 147 9.64 -7.68 8.58
N ARG A 148 10.94 -7.55 8.90
CA ARG A 148 11.39 -7.29 10.27
C ARG A 148 10.82 -5.97 10.75
N LYS A 149 11.01 -4.90 9.97
CA LYS A 149 10.52 -3.57 10.34
C LYS A 149 9.00 -3.54 10.52
N TYR A 150 8.26 -4.28 9.71
CA TYR A 150 6.82 -4.45 9.88
C TYR A 150 6.46 -5.14 11.20
N LYS A 151 7.14 -6.23 11.57
CA LYS A 151 6.93 -6.90 12.87
C LYS A 151 7.25 -6.01 14.05
N ASP A 152 8.28 -5.16 13.93
CA ASP A 152 8.71 -4.25 14.99
C ASP A 152 7.72 -3.09 15.20
N LEU A 153 7.07 -2.64 14.13
CA LEU A 153 6.18 -1.47 14.16
C LEU A 153 4.70 -1.82 14.37
N CYS A 154 4.28 -3.00 13.93
CA CYS A 154 2.89 -3.27 13.61
C CYS A 154 2.31 -4.44 14.39
N SER A 155 1.01 -4.33 14.67
CA SER A 155 0.25 -5.37 15.34
C SER A 155 0.25 -6.67 14.53
N PRO A 156 0.05 -7.83 15.19
CA PRO A 156 -0.04 -9.12 14.51
C PRO A 156 -0.90 -9.05 13.26
N SER A 157 -0.45 -9.68 12.18
CA SER A 157 -0.99 -9.49 10.84
C SER A 157 -1.40 -10.78 10.16
N LYS A 158 -2.26 -10.67 9.15
CA LYS A 158 -2.53 -11.72 8.17
C LYS A 158 -1.86 -11.42 6.83
N LYS A 159 -1.55 -12.49 6.09
CA LYS A 159 -1.08 -12.36 4.69
C LYS A 159 -2.27 -12.04 3.79
N VAL A 160 -2.11 -11.01 2.95
CA VAL A 160 -3.11 -10.60 1.94
C VAL A 160 -2.74 -11.17 0.57
N TYR A 161 -1.47 -11.07 0.18
CA TYR A 161 -0.95 -11.68 -1.03
C TYR A 161 -0.36 -13.09 -0.77
N LYS A 162 -0.72 -14.04 -1.63
CA LYS A 162 -0.20 -15.42 -1.67
C LYS A 162 0.07 -15.80 -3.13
N LYS A 163 1.35 -15.92 -3.52
CA LYS A 163 1.80 -16.22 -4.90
C LYS A 163 0.94 -17.24 -5.65
N LYS A 164 0.81 -18.45 -5.10
CA LYS A 164 0.05 -19.55 -5.71
C LYS A 164 -1.44 -19.23 -5.96
N LEU A 165 -2.03 -18.29 -5.24
CA LEU A 165 -3.44 -17.91 -5.42
C LEU A 165 -3.55 -16.70 -6.35
N CYS A 166 -2.74 -15.68 -6.13
CA CYS A 166 -2.87 -14.40 -6.80
C CYS A 166 -2.34 -14.40 -8.24
N GLU A 167 -1.42 -15.30 -8.59
CA GLU A 167 -0.82 -15.35 -9.93
C GLU A 167 -1.36 -16.48 -10.82
N ARG A 168 -2.01 -17.50 -10.25
CA ARG A 168 -2.55 -18.62 -11.04
C ARG A 168 -3.67 -18.23 -12.00
N ARG A 169 -4.30 -17.07 -11.82
CA ARG A 169 -5.37 -16.56 -12.69
C ARG A 169 -4.86 -15.73 -13.88
N PHE A 170 -3.55 -15.56 -14.02
CA PHE A 170 -2.91 -14.78 -15.09
C PHE A 170 -1.96 -15.60 -15.98
N ALA A 171 -1.95 -16.92 -15.81
CA ALA A 171 -1.15 -17.87 -16.58
C ALA A 171 -2.04 -18.69 -17.52
#